data_AF-A0A971W6Y3-F1
#
_entry.id   AF-A0A971W6Y3-F1
#
_cell.length_a   1.000
_cell.length_b   1.000
_cell.length_c   1.000
_cell.angle_alpha   90.00
_cell.angle_beta   90.00
_cell.angle_gamma   90.00
#
_symmetry.space_group_name_H-M   'P 1'
#
loop_
_entity.id
_entity.type
_entity.pdbx_description
1 polymer ?
#
loop_
_entity_poly.entity_id
_entity_poly.type
_entity_poly.pdbx_seq_one_letter_code
_entity_poly.pdbx_strand_id
1 'polypeptide(L)'
;MLLFGAEHAASGGFYNGPLFTLLVIFITVFVFLKFCGWAKKQSMSAGAKKGIYILTGVGVVAFNVMYSMGNSAFKQGEGLSMATIAVVSALLWVFIFSYALMSETK
;
A
#
# COMPACT_ATOMS: atom_id res chain seq x y z
N MET A 1 -12.83 13.98 16.61
CA MET A 1 -12.68 14.03 15.13
C MET A 1 -12.62 15.49 14.72
N LEU A 2 -11.41 16.07 14.73
CA LEU A 2 -11.11 17.37 14.12
C LEU A 2 -10.13 17.04 12.99
N LEU A 3 -10.67 16.74 11.80
CA LEU A 3 -9.91 16.18 10.68
C LEU A 3 -9.13 17.24 9.86
N PHE A 4 -8.99 18.46 10.40
CA PHE A 4 -8.24 19.56 9.79
C PHE A 4 -7.62 20.46 10.87
N GLY A 5 -6.86 19.87 11.79
CA GLY A 5 -6.05 20.61 12.76
C GLY A 5 -4.95 21.37 12.03
N ALA A 6 -5.22 22.65 11.72
CA ALA A 6 -4.25 23.62 11.29
C ALA A 6 -3.34 24.03 12.47
N GLU A 7 -2.52 23.10 12.96
CA GLU A 7 -1.51 23.39 13.98
C GLU A 7 -0.20 22.66 13.64
N HIS A 8 0.37 23.01 12.48
CA HIS A 8 1.80 22.86 12.18
C HIS A 8 2.20 23.81 11.03
N ALA A 9 1.78 25.08 11.12
CA ALA A 9 2.32 26.15 10.30
C ALA A 9 3.48 26.83 11.04
N ALA A 10 4.50 26.07 11.43
CA ALA A 10 5.72 26.62 12.00
C ALA A 10 6.92 25.80 11.51
N SER A 11 7.70 26.41 10.61
CA SER A 11 8.97 25.95 10.03
C SER A 11 8.96 24.61 9.29
N GLY A 12 8.80 24.64 7.96
CA GLY A 12 9.10 23.47 7.12
C GLY A 12 8.96 23.82 5.65
N GLY A 13 10.01 23.60 4.85
CA GLY A 13 10.00 23.90 3.42
C GLY A 13 8.85 23.23 2.65
N PHE A 14 8.62 23.65 1.41
CA PHE A 14 7.53 23.20 0.53
C PHE A 14 7.23 21.68 0.62
N TYR A 15 8.26 20.85 0.72
CA TYR A 15 8.18 19.39 0.82
C TYR A 15 7.49 18.82 2.07
N ASN A 16 7.27 19.62 3.12
CA ASN A 16 6.62 19.20 4.37
C ASN A 16 5.23 19.86 4.57
N GLY A 17 4.69 20.50 3.53
CA GLY A 17 3.39 21.17 3.58
C GLY A 17 2.20 20.27 3.16
N PRO A 18 0.97 20.52 3.65
CA PRO A 18 -0.23 19.76 3.28
C PRO A 18 -0.51 19.68 1.77
N LEU A 19 -0.19 20.75 1.04
CA LEU A 19 -0.34 20.80 -0.42
C LEU A 19 0.61 19.84 -1.15
N PHE A 20 1.86 19.73 -0.68
CA PHE A 20 2.81 18.78 -1.25
C PHE A 20 2.37 17.35 -0.97
N THR A 21 1.89 17.05 0.24
CA THR A 21 1.33 15.74 0.58
C THR A 21 0.16 15.36 -0.34
N LEU A 22 -0.78 16.28 -0.58
CA LEU A 22 -1.88 16.05 -1.52
C LEU A 22 -1.37 15.79 -2.94
N LEU A 23 -0.38 16.56 -3.41
CA LEU A 23 0.23 16.37 -4.72
C LEU A 23 0.86 14.97 -4.85
N VAL A 24 1.62 14.53 -3.85
CA VAL A 24 2.24 13.19 -3.82
C VAL A 24 1.18 12.08 -3.88
N ILE A 25 0.06 12.24 -3.17
CA ILE A 25 -1.06 11.29 -3.21
C ILE A 25 -1.63 11.21 -4.63
N PHE A 26 -1.92 12.36 -5.27
CA PHE A 26 -2.44 12.37 -6.64
C PHE A 26 -1.49 11.73 -7.64
N ILE A 27 -0.19 12.03 -7.54
CA ILE A 27 0.83 11.44 -8.41
C ILE A 27 0.89 9.92 -8.20
N THR A 28 0.87 9.45 -6.95
CA THR A 28 0.90 8.03 -6.62
C THR A 28 -0.29 7.28 -7.22
N VAL A 29 -1.50 7.82 -7.05
CA VAL A 29 -2.72 7.26 -7.65
C VAL A 29 -2.64 7.27 -9.17
N PHE A 30 -2.17 8.36 -9.78
CA PHE A 30 -2.01 8.46 -11.23
C PHE A 30 -1.05 7.40 -11.78
N VAL A 31 0.12 7.22 -11.15
CA VAL A 31 1.10 6.18 -11.54
C VAL A 31 0.50 4.79 -11.39
N PHE A 32 -0.23 4.52 -10.31
CA PHE A 32 -0.90 3.24 -10.09
C PHE A 32 -1.97 2.96 -11.17
N LEU A 33 -2.77 3.96 -11.56
CA LEU A 33 -3.73 3.80 -12.66
C LEU A 33 -3.05 3.51 -14.00
N LYS A 34 -1.90 4.16 -14.28
CA LYS A 34 -1.10 3.87 -15.47
C LYS A 34 -0.56 2.44 -15.45
N PHE A 35 -0.09 1.96 -14.31
CA PHE A 35 0.32 0.58 -14.11
C PHE A 35 -0.83 -0.40 -14.37
N CYS A 36 -2.01 -0.16 -13.80
CA CYS A 36 -3.20 -0.99 -14.04
C CYS A 36 -3.60 -0.99 -15.52
N GLY A 37 -3.57 0.17 -16.19
CA GLY A 37 -3.85 0.28 -17.62
C GLY A 37 -2.84 -0.48 -18.50
N TRP A 38 -1.57 -0.54 -18.09
CA TRP A 38 -0.56 -1.38 -18.73
C TRP A 38 -0.80 -2.87 -18.47
N ALA A 39 -1.12 -3.25 -17.23
CA ALA A 39 -1.36 -4.64 -16.83
C ALA A 39 -2.52 -5.29 -17.62
N LYS A 40 -3.56 -4.51 -17.95
CA LYS A 40 -4.68 -4.96 -18.80
C LYS A 40 -4.27 -5.49 -20.17
N LYS A 41 -3.13 -5.05 -20.70
CA LYS A 41 -2.63 -5.48 -22.01
C LYS A 41 -1.82 -6.78 -21.94
N GLN A 42 -1.56 -7.26 -20.73
CA GLN A 42 -0.83 -8.49 -20.48
C GLN A 42 -1.81 -9.64 -20.26
N SER A 43 -1.37 -10.85 -20.52
CA SER A 43 -2.18 -12.05 -20.31
C SER A 43 -1.50 -13.02 -19.36
N MET A 44 -2.29 -13.66 -18.50
CA MET A 44 -1.81 -14.58 -17.47
C MET A 44 -2.70 -15.82 -17.41
N SER A 45 -2.12 -16.99 -17.08
CA SER A 45 -2.90 -18.22 -16.99
C SER A 45 -3.92 -18.17 -15.85
N ALA A 46 -5.07 -18.81 -16.06
CA ALA A 46 -6.12 -18.91 -15.03
C ALA A 46 -5.59 -19.49 -13.71
N GLY A 47 -4.69 -20.48 -13.79
CA GLY A 47 -4.06 -21.10 -12.63
C GLY A 47 -3.19 -20.13 -11.83
N ALA A 48 -2.35 -19.34 -12.49
CA ALA A 48 -1.51 -18.34 -11.82
C ALA A 48 -2.36 -17.25 -11.15
N LYS A 49 -3.43 -16.78 -11.81
CA LYS A 49 -4.39 -15.82 -11.21
C LYS A 49 -5.03 -16.37 -9.94
N LYS A 50 -5.54 -17.60 -10.02
CA LYS A 50 -6.16 -18.27 -8.87
C LYS A 50 -5.18 -18.41 -7.71
N GLY A 51 -3.93 -18.77 -8.00
CA GLY A 51 -2.85 -18.82 -7.00
C GLY A 51 -2.65 -17.49 -6.30
N ILE A 52 -2.55 -16.40 -7.07
CA ILE A 52 -2.38 -15.05 -6.49
C ILE A 52 -3.60 -14.64 -5.66
N TYR A 53 -4.83 -14.93 -6.09
CA TYR A 53 -6.02 -14.61 -5.29
C TYR A 53 -6.08 -15.37 -3.97
N ILE A 54 -5.71 -16.66 -3.97
CA ILE A 54 -5.62 -17.46 -2.73
C ILE A 54 -4.51 -16.90 -1.84
N LEU A 55 -3.34 -16.62 -2.40
CA LEU A 55 -2.22 -16.04 -1.66
C LEU A 55 -2.56 -14.65 -1.10
N THR A 56 -3.35 -13.84 -1.80
CA THR A 56 -3.86 -12.57 -1.25
C THR A 56 -4.77 -12.82 -0.06
N GLY A 57 -5.69 -13.78 -0.14
CA GLY A 57 -6.53 -14.15 1.02
C GLY A 57 -5.71 -14.53 2.24
N VAL A 58 -4.69 -15.38 2.07
CA VAL A 58 -3.75 -15.76 3.14
C VAL A 58 -2.92 -14.56 3.61
N GLY A 59 -2.43 -13.76 2.66
CA GLY A 59 -1.60 -12.58 2.91
C GLY A 59 -2.33 -11.54 3.75
N VAL A 60 -3.63 -11.33 3.55
CA VAL A 60 -4.43 -10.44 4.40
C VAL A 60 -4.35 -10.86 5.87
N VAL A 61 -4.46 -12.15 6.17
CA VAL A 61 -4.32 -12.65 7.55
C VAL A 61 -2.90 -12.39 8.07
N ALA A 62 -1.88 -12.75 7.29
CA ALA A 62 -0.48 -12.58 7.68
C ALA A 62 -0.11 -11.11 7.93
N PHE A 63 -0.51 -10.19 7.06
CA PHE A 63 -0.24 -8.76 7.21
C PHE A 63 -0.97 -8.17 8.42
N ASN A 64 -2.19 -8.61 8.72
CA ASN A 64 -2.89 -8.18 9.94
C ASN A 64 -2.19 -8.65 11.22
N VAL A 65 -1.72 -9.91 11.25
CA VAL A 65 -0.92 -10.43 12.38
C VAL A 65 0.36 -9.62 12.55
N MET A 66 1.11 -9.41 11.46
CA MET A 66 2.37 -8.66 11.49
C MET A 66 2.16 -7.21 11.95
N TYR A 67 1.07 -6.58 11.49
CA TYR A 67 0.71 -5.22 11.91
C TYR A 67 0.33 -5.17 13.39
N SER A 68 -0.43 -6.15 13.89
CA SER A 68 -0.77 -6.28 15.32
C SER A 68 0.47 -6.47 16.20
N MET A 69 1.41 -7.32 15.77
CA MET A 69 2.70 -7.50 16.44
C MET A 69 3.51 -6.20 16.43
N GLY A 70 3.58 -5.51 15.30
CA GLY A 70 4.25 -4.21 15.19
C GLY A 70 3.66 -3.15 16.12
N ASN A 71 2.33 -3.09 16.24
CA ASN A 71 1.67 -2.19 17.20
C ASN A 71 1.97 -2.57 18.65
N SER A 72 2.06 -3.87 18.96
CA SER A 72 2.36 -4.35 20.30
C SER A 72 3.82 -4.05 20.68
N ALA A 73 4.76 -4.19 19.74
CA ALA A 73 6.16 -3.82 19.92
C ALA A 73 6.34 -2.30 20.08
N PHE A 74 5.60 -1.50 19.31
CA PHE A 74 5.60 -0.04 19.45
C PHE A 74 5.15 0.41 20.84
N LYS A 75 4.09 -0.21 21.38
CA LYS A 75 3.62 0.06 22.76
C LYS A 75 4.65 -0.29 23.83
N GLN A 76 5.58 -1.20 23.53
CA GLN A 76 6.66 -1.62 24.43
C GLN A 76 7.94 -0.79 24.25
N GLY A 77 7.94 0.21 23.36
CA GLY A 77 9.10 1.07 23.11
C GLY A 77 10.13 0.49 22.13
N GLU A 78 9.84 -0.66 21.49
CA GLU A 78 10.75 -1.35 20.56
C GLU A 78 10.70 -0.77 19.12
N GLY A 79 9.96 0.32 18.91
CA GLY A 79 9.88 1.06 17.66
C GLY A 79 8.89 0.49 16.63
N LEU A 80 8.81 1.13 15.46
CA LEU A 80 7.80 0.85 14.42
C LEU A 80 8.27 -0.13 13.33
N SER A 81 9.47 -0.69 13.43
CA SER A 81 10.12 -1.40 12.32
C SER A 81 9.25 -2.51 11.72
N MET A 82 8.63 -3.35 12.56
CA MET A 82 7.74 -4.43 12.10
C MET A 82 6.43 -3.92 11.49
N ALA A 83 5.85 -2.83 12.00
CA ALA A 83 4.66 -2.23 11.42
C ALA A 83 4.97 -1.59 10.05
N THR A 84 6.12 -0.92 9.92
CA THR A 84 6.58 -0.34 8.66
C THR A 84 6.84 -1.43 7.62
N ILE A 85 7.51 -2.53 8.00
CA ILE A 85 7.72 -3.67 7.10
C ILE A 85 6.37 -4.23 6.64
N ALA A 86 5.41 -4.45 7.55
CA ALA A 86 4.08 -4.93 7.19
C ALA A 86 3.39 -4.03 6.14
N VAL A 87 3.45 -2.71 6.34
CA VAL A 87 2.84 -1.73 5.42
C VAL A 87 3.55 -1.73 4.07
N VAL A 88 4.89 -1.70 4.04
CA VAL A 88 5.65 -1.70 2.79
C VAL A 88 5.43 -2.99 2.01
N SER A 89 5.48 -4.15 2.68
CA SER A 89 5.20 -5.44 2.06
C SER A 89 3.78 -5.52 1.51
N ALA A 90 2.78 -5.00 2.24
CA ALA A 90 1.41 -4.93 1.75
C ALA A 90 1.29 -4.03 0.51
N LEU A 91 1.96 -2.87 0.49
CA LEU A 91 1.98 -1.98 -0.68
C LEU A 91 2.59 -2.67 -1.90
N LEU A 92 3.70 -3.41 -1.74
CA LEU A 92 4.27 -4.20 -2.84
C LEU A 92 3.30 -5.30 -3.31
N TRP A 93 2.62 -5.96 -2.37
CA TRP A 93 1.63 -6.99 -2.69
C TRP A 93 0.44 -6.44 -3.47
N VAL A 94 0.00 -5.20 -3.19
CA VAL A 94 -1.06 -4.52 -3.96
C VAL A 94 -0.73 -4.45 -5.45
N PHE A 95 0.53 -4.22 -5.84
CA PHE A 95 0.92 -4.24 -7.26
C PHE A 95 0.79 -5.64 -7.88
N ILE A 96 1.24 -6.67 -7.17
CA ILE A 96 1.15 -8.07 -7.63
C ILE A 96 -0.33 -8.48 -7.81
N PHE A 97 -1.15 -8.19 -6.81
CA PHE A 97 -2.58 -8.49 -6.86
C PHE A 97 -3.29 -7.71 -7.97
N SER A 98 -3.00 -6.42 -8.11
CA SER A 98 -3.60 -5.58 -9.15
C SER A 98 -3.20 -6.03 -10.55
N TYR A 99 -1.96 -6.48 -10.74
CA TYR A 99 -1.53 -7.09 -12.00
C TYR A 99 -2.34 -8.36 -12.33
N ALA A 100 -2.51 -9.25 -11.35
CA ALA A 100 -3.31 -10.46 -11.52
C ALA A 100 -4.80 -10.15 -11.77
N LEU A 101 -5.34 -9.10 -11.14
CA LEU A 101 -6.71 -8.64 -11.32
C LEU A 101 -6.94 -8.04 -12.71
N MET A 102 -6.00 -7.22 -13.19
CA MET A 102 -6.18 -6.42 -14.41
C MET A 102 -5.79 -7.16 -15.68
N SER A 103 -4.80 -8.06 -15.64
CA SER A 103 -4.38 -8.84 -16.81
C SER A 103 -5.54 -9.64 -17.40
N GLU A 104 -5.48 -9.95 -18.70
CA GLU A 104 -6.42 -10.86 -19.34
C GLU A 104 -6.11 -12.32 -18.97
N THR A 105 -7.12 -13.18 -18.98
CA THR A 105 -6.92 -14.61 -18.73
C THR A 105 -6.57 -15.27 -20.07
N LYS A 106 -5.41 -15.95 -20.12
CA LYS A 106 -5.03 -16.81 -21.25
C LYS A 106 -5.90 -18.06 -21.32
#